data_AF-A0A7C9A3B1-F1
#
_entry.id   AF-A0A7C9A3B1-F1
#
_cell.length_a   1.000
_cell.length_b   1.000
_cell.length_c   1.000
_cell.angle_alpha   90.00
_cell.angle_beta   90.00
_cell.angle_gamma   90.00
#
_symmetry.space_group_name_H-M   'P 1'
#
loop_
_entity.id
_entity.type
_entity.pdbx_description
1 polymer ?
#
loop_
_entity_poly.entity_id
_entity_poly.type
_entity_poly.pdbx_seq_one_letter_code
_entity_poly.pdbx_strand_id
1 'polypeptide(L)'
;FIGDLYQTVEDAYRKTVINGPNYSSPPQLSVYLNDLPSNDFNSIFMALPDLYQEIFRGSKERDGKLSPLEGQNRPSLFVAASPGSFYGRLFHPNFLHFVYSSYSLHWLSKVIP
;
A
#
# COMPACT_ATOMS: atom_id res chain seq x y z
N PHE A 1 1.35 7.40 -5.77
CA PHE A 1 2.23 6.36 -5.19
C PHE A 1 1.48 5.13 -4.70
N ILE A 2 0.66 5.17 -3.62
CA ILE A 2 -0.01 3.95 -3.11
C ILE A 2 -0.90 3.30 -4.18
N GLY A 3 -1.67 4.11 -4.92
CA GLY A 3 -2.48 3.64 -6.05
C GLY A 3 -1.63 2.98 -7.14
N ASP A 4 -0.53 3.60 -7.55
CA ASP A 4 0.39 3.05 -8.56
C ASP A 4 1.02 1.72 -8.12
N LEU A 5 1.43 1.63 -6.83
CA LEU A 5 1.97 0.41 -6.24
C LEU A 5 0.91 -0.70 -6.23
N TYR A 6 -0.31 -0.38 -5.81
CA TYR A 6 -1.42 -1.33 -5.82
C TYR A 6 -1.71 -1.83 -7.24
N GLN A 7 -1.80 -0.93 -8.23
CA GLN A 7 -2.03 -1.29 -9.63
C GLN A 7 -0.92 -2.20 -10.16
N THR A 8 0.33 -1.90 -9.83
CA THR A 8 1.48 -2.72 -10.22
C THR A 8 1.40 -4.14 -9.65
N VAL A 9 1.01 -4.28 -8.38
CA VAL A 9 0.81 -5.58 -7.72
C VAL A 9 -0.36 -6.34 -8.34
N GLU A 10 -1.48 -5.65 -8.62
CA GLU A 10 -2.63 -6.26 -9.28
C GLU A 10 -2.29 -6.75 -10.68
N ASP A 11 -1.59 -5.95 -11.48
CA ASP A 11 -1.17 -6.32 -12.84
C ASP A 11 -0.20 -7.51 -12.83
N ALA A 12 0.75 -7.52 -11.89
CA ALA A 12 1.67 -8.63 -11.71
C ALA A 12 0.91 -9.92 -11.33
N TYR A 13 -0.01 -9.85 -10.38
CA TYR A 13 -0.84 -10.98 -9.98
C TYR A 13 -1.73 -11.49 -11.13
N ARG A 14 -2.36 -10.60 -11.90
CA ARG A 14 -3.15 -11.01 -13.07
C ARG A 14 -2.30 -11.76 -14.10
N LYS A 15 -1.07 -11.30 -14.35
CA LYS A 15 -0.13 -11.98 -15.25
C LYS A 15 0.26 -13.37 -14.74
N THR A 16 0.44 -13.56 -13.43
CA THR A 16 0.77 -14.88 -12.87
C THR A 16 -0.42 -15.83 -12.94
N VAL A 17 -1.64 -15.36 -12.67
CA VAL A 17 -2.87 -16.17 -12.78
C VAL A 17 -3.13 -16.61 -14.22
N ILE A 18 -2.88 -15.75 -15.21
CA ILE A 18 -3.12 -16.08 -16.63
C ILE A 18 -2.08 -17.08 -17.17
N ASN A 19 -0.83 -17.00 -16.72
CA ASN A 19 0.29 -17.74 -17.33
C ASN A 19 0.87 -18.88 -16.46
N GLY A 20 0.39 -19.07 -15.23
CA GLY A 20 0.97 -20.00 -14.26
C GLY A 20 0.12 -21.26 -13.98
N PRO A 21 0.73 -22.39 -13.58
CA PRO A 21 -0.01 -23.53 -13.06
C PRO A 21 -0.45 -23.23 -11.61
N ASN A 22 -1.73 -23.42 -11.32
CA ASN A 22 -2.45 -23.21 -10.06
C ASN A 22 -2.88 -21.76 -9.73
N TYR A 23 -4.17 -21.66 -9.37
CA TYR A 23 -4.78 -20.48 -8.78
C TYR A 23 -4.20 -20.23 -7.39
N SER A 24 -3.28 -19.27 -7.26
CA SER A 24 -2.90 -18.70 -5.96
C SER A 24 -3.99 -17.73 -5.49
N SER A 25 -4.30 -17.71 -4.20
CA SER A 25 -5.17 -16.66 -3.63
C SER A 25 -4.59 -15.26 -3.89
N PRO A 26 -5.42 -14.22 -4.08
CA PRO A 26 -4.91 -12.87 -4.24
C PRO A 26 -4.01 -12.44 -3.08
N PRO A 27 -2.91 -11.73 -3.35
CA PRO A 27 -1.99 -11.30 -2.31
C PRO A 27 -2.62 -10.21 -1.43
N GLN A 28 -2.14 -10.10 -0.20
CA GLN A 28 -2.43 -8.98 0.67
C GLN A 28 -1.30 -7.96 0.57
N LEU A 29 -1.61 -6.72 0.15
CA LEU A 29 -0.67 -5.61 0.14
C LEU A 29 -0.83 -4.80 1.43
N SER A 30 0.18 -4.86 2.29
CA SER A 30 0.27 -4.04 3.51
C SER A 30 1.27 -2.91 3.30
N VAL A 31 0.80 -1.67 3.37
CA VAL A 31 1.60 -0.45 3.19
C VAL A 31 1.77 0.24 4.54
N TYR A 32 3.02 0.43 4.95
CA TYR A 32 3.38 1.12 6.18
C TYR A 32 3.95 2.50 5.84
N LEU A 33 3.24 3.54 6.25
CA LEU A 33 3.64 4.94 6.10
C LEU A 33 4.52 5.33 7.27
N ASN A 34 5.82 5.47 7.01
CA ASN A 34 6.77 5.92 8.00
C ASN A 34 7.09 7.41 7.84
N ASP A 35 7.01 8.14 8.94
CA ASP A 35 7.54 9.50 9.10
C ASP A 35 7.78 9.76 10.60
N LEU A 36 8.33 10.91 10.95
CA LEU A 36 8.47 11.37 12.32
C LEU A 36 7.10 11.44 13.03
N PRO A 37 7.04 11.23 14.37
CA PRO A 37 5.78 11.34 15.11
C PRO A 37 5.09 12.70 15.02
N SER A 38 5.83 13.75 14.65
CA SER A 38 5.33 15.11 14.43
C SER A 38 4.67 15.30 13.06
N ASN A 39 4.74 14.31 12.16
CA ASN A 39 4.08 14.38 10.88
C ASN A 39 2.55 14.30 11.03
N ASP A 40 1.82 14.92 10.12
CA ASP A 40 0.36 14.93 10.12
C ASP A 40 -0.24 13.66 9.48
N PHE A 41 -0.19 12.56 10.21
CA PHE A 41 -0.85 11.31 9.80
C PHE A 41 -2.39 11.44 9.71
N ASN A 42 -2.99 12.39 10.44
CA ASN A 42 -4.45 12.56 10.43
C ASN A 42 -4.95 12.97 9.05
N SER A 43 -4.27 13.94 8.41
CA SER A 43 -4.60 14.34 7.05
C SER A 43 -4.54 13.17 6.07
N ILE A 44 -3.55 12.28 6.21
CA ILE A 44 -3.44 11.09 5.37
C ILE A 44 -4.61 10.12 5.62
N PHE A 45 -4.93 9.84 6.89
CA PHE A 45 -6.02 8.92 7.23
C PHE A 45 -7.39 9.45 6.85
N MET A 46 -7.60 10.77 6.88
CA MET A 46 -8.82 11.40 6.36
C MET A 46 -8.95 11.24 4.84
N ALA A 47 -7.84 11.17 4.09
CA ALA A 47 -7.84 11.00 2.64
C ALA A 47 -7.94 9.52 2.19
N LEU A 48 -7.70 8.55 3.10
CA LEU A 48 -7.76 7.12 2.75
C LEU A 48 -9.10 6.65 2.16
N PRO A 49 -10.28 7.09 2.65
CA PRO A 49 -11.55 6.69 2.05
C PRO A 49 -11.64 7.05 0.56
N ASP A 50 -11.21 8.25 0.18
CA ASP A 50 -11.22 8.69 -1.21
C ASP A 50 -10.25 7.89 -2.07
N LEU A 51 -9.06 7.59 -1.54
CA LEU A 51 -8.09 6.69 -2.18
C LEU A 51 -8.68 5.29 -2.41
N TYR A 52 -9.33 4.70 -1.41
CA TYR A 52 -9.98 3.39 -1.56
C TYR A 52 -11.10 3.45 -2.60
N GLN A 53 -11.90 4.52 -2.61
CA GLN A 53 -12.89 4.69 -3.67
C GLN A 53 -12.22 4.78 -5.04
N GLU A 54 -11.12 5.52 -5.18
CA GLU A 54 -10.39 5.61 -6.45
C GLU A 54 -9.88 4.25 -6.93
N ILE A 55 -9.21 3.50 -6.06
CA ILE A 55 -8.62 2.19 -6.38
C ILE A 55 -9.72 1.16 -6.72
N PHE A 56 -10.82 1.16 -5.99
CA PHE A 56 -11.90 0.18 -6.14
C PHE A 56 -13.10 0.67 -6.98
N ARG A 57 -13.04 1.87 -7.58
CA ARG A 57 -14.12 2.45 -8.40
C ARG A 57 -14.57 1.53 -9.53
N GLY A 58 -13.63 0.80 -10.14
CA GLY A 58 -13.87 -0.14 -11.24
C GLY A 58 -14.45 -1.50 -10.82
N SER A 59 -14.95 -1.67 -9.59
CA SER A 59 -15.61 -2.90 -9.12
C SER A 59 -17.14 -2.76 -8.94
N LYS A 60 -17.72 -1.66 -9.43
CA LYS A 60 -19.17 -1.45 -9.45
C LYS A 60 -19.69 -1.85 -10.84
N GLU A 61 -20.64 -2.79 -10.90
CA GLU A 61 -21.40 -3.01 -12.13
C GLU A 61 -22.30 -1.80 -12.44
N ARG A 62 -22.78 -1.71 -13.69
CA ARG A 62 -23.65 -0.62 -14.20
C ARG A 62 -24.89 -0.35 -13.35
N ASP A 63 -25.31 -1.31 -12.51
CA ASP A 63 -26.49 -1.21 -11.64
C ASP A 63 -26.15 -0.93 -10.16
N GLY A 64 -24.92 -0.50 -9.85
CA GLY A 64 -24.52 -0.10 -8.49
C GLY A 64 -24.33 -1.24 -7.50
N LYS A 65 -24.46 -2.51 -7.95
CA LYS A 65 -24.06 -3.70 -7.17
C LYS A 65 -22.57 -3.96 -7.34
N LEU A 66 -21.89 -4.23 -6.22
CA LEU A 66 -20.60 -4.91 -6.24
C LEU A 66 -20.80 -6.27 -6.90
N SER A 67 -20.06 -6.57 -7.95
CA SER A 67 -19.99 -7.93 -8.50
C SER A 67 -19.42 -8.83 -7.40
N PRO A 68 -20.18 -9.83 -6.89
CA PRO A 68 -19.71 -10.67 -5.79
C PRO A 68 -18.45 -11.49 -6.15
N LEU A 69 -18.17 -11.61 -7.45
CA LEU A 69 -17.08 -12.40 -8.01
C LEU A 69 -15.83 -11.57 -8.37
N GLU A 70 -15.91 -10.26 -8.63
CA GLU A 70 -14.68 -9.47 -8.89
C GLU A 70 -13.99 -9.01 -7.61
N GLY A 71 -14.71 -8.92 -6.50
CA GLY A 71 -14.13 -8.59 -5.18
C GLY A 71 -13.25 -9.70 -4.60
N GLN A 72 -13.38 -10.94 -5.09
CA GLN A 72 -12.66 -12.11 -4.55
C GLN A 72 -11.34 -12.43 -5.26
N ASN A 73 -11.05 -11.82 -6.42
CA ASN A 73 -9.83 -12.11 -7.19
C ASN A 73 -8.91 -10.90 -7.37
N ARG A 74 -8.95 -9.94 -6.43
CA ARG A 74 -8.04 -8.77 -6.42
C ARG A 74 -7.23 -8.73 -5.13
N PRO A 75 -6.02 -8.15 -5.17
CA PRO A 75 -5.26 -7.94 -3.94
C PRO A 75 -6.06 -7.13 -2.92
N SER A 76 -5.91 -7.44 -1.64
CA SER A 76 -6.42 -6.57 -0.57
C SER A 76 -5.39 -5.49 -0.24
N LEU A 77 -5.83 -4.28 0.13
CA LEU A 77 -4.97 -3.17 0.51
C LEU A 77 -5.19 -2.79 1.97
N PHE A 78 -4.13 -2.81 2.76
CA PHE A 78 -4.10 -2.32 4.13
C PHE A 78 -3.07 -1.21 4.25
N VAL A 79 -3.47 -0.07 4.83
CA VAL A 79 -2.56 1.06 5.07
C VAL A 79 -2.48 1.31 6.57
N ALA A 80 -1.25 1.40 7.09
CA ALA A 80 -0.97 1.70 8.48
C ALA A 80 0.10 2.80 8.58
N ALA A 81 0.10 3.55 9.68
CA ALA A 81 1.21 4.44 10.02
C ALA A 81 2.23 3.71 10.90
N SER A 82 3.49 4.08 10.76
CA SER A 82 4.61 3.61 11.59
C SER A 82 5.46 4.81 11.99
N PRO A 83 4.99 5.59 13.00
CA PRO A 83 5.66 6.82 13.40
C PRO A 83 7.01 6.53 14.06
N GLY A 84 8.04 7.28 13.67
CA GLY A 84 9.39 7.18 14.19
C GLY A 84 10.44 7.55 13.15
N SER A 85 11.65 7.89 13.60
CA SER A 85 12.76 8.19 12.69
C SER A 85 13.21 6.92 11.96
N PHE A 86 13.37 7.00 10.64
CA PHE A 86 13.97 5.93 9.83
C PHE A 86 15.46 5.71 10.10
N TYR A 87 16.12 6.59 10.87
CA TYR A 87 17.47 6.35 11.39
C TYR A 87 17.49 5.37 12.58
N GLY A 88 16.32 5.02 13.12
CA GLY A 88 16.14 3.98 14.13
C GLY A 88 15.47 2.72 13.57
N ARG A 89 15.36 1.67 14.40
CA ARG A 89 14.62 0.46 14.05
C ARG A 89 13.12 0.68 14.25
N LEU A 90 12.34 0.48 13.19
CA LEU A 90 10.88 0.61 13.21
C LEU A 90 10.14 -0.73 13.09
N PHE A 91 10.75 -1.69 12.40
CA PHE A 91 10.17 -3.00 12.14
C PHE A 91 11.09 -4.12 12.63
N HIS A 92 10.48 -5.29 12.88
CA HIS A 92 11.23 -6.51 13.14
C HIS A 92 12.07 -6.91 11.91
N PRO A 93 13.17 -7.67 12.10
CA PRO A 93 13.91 -8.24 10.98
C PRO A 93 13.00 -9.07 10.05
N ASN A 94 13.28 -9.04 8.75
CA ASN A 94 12.55 -9.81 7.72
C ASN A 94 11.04 -9.53 7.64
N PHE A 95 10.59 -8.37 8.12
CA PHE A 95 9.18 -8.01 8.12
C PHE A 95 8.71 -7.36 6.81
N LEU A 96 9.53 -6.51 6.19
CA LEU A 96 9.19 -5.79 4.96
C LEU A 96 9.77 -6.49 3.73
N HIS A 97 8.95 -6.65 2.69
CA HIS A 97 9.38 -7.16 1.39
C HIS A 97 10.07 -6.10 0.54
N PHE A 98 9.66 -4.84 0.69
CA PHE A 98 10.10 -3.72 -0.12
C PHE A 98 10.08 -2.42 0.69
N VAL A 99 11.05 -1.54 0.45
CA VAL A 99 11.17 -0.23 1.10
C VAL A 99 11.39 0.83 0.03
N TYR A 100 10.64 1.93 0.12
CA TYR A 100 10.75 3.07 -0.77
C TYR A 100 10.96 4.35 0.05
N SER A 101 11.88 5.20 -0.40
CA SER A 101 12.11 6.54 0.16
C SER A 101 12.35 7.50 -0.99
N SER A 102 11.74 8.69 -0.91
CA SER A 102 11.90 9.75 -1.90
C SER A 102 11.96 11.08 -1.19
N TYR A 103 12.97 11.89 -1.50
CA TYR A 103 13.23 13.18 -0.84
C TYR A 103 13.31 13.14 0.70
N SER A 104 13.61 11.99 1.32
CA SER A 104 13.73 11.90 2.78
C SER A 104 15.20 11.77 3.25
N LEU A 105 16.05 11.07 2.49
CA LEU A 105 17.40 10.69 2.96
C LEU A 105 18.39 11.84 3.09
N HIS A 106 18.10 13.02 2.55
CA HIS A 106 18.96 14.20 2.70
C HIS A 106 18.80 14.90 4.06
N TRP A 107 17.76 14.56 4.83
CA TRP A 107 17.51 15.11 6.15
C TRP A 107 18.34 14.41 7.21
N LEU A 108 19.41 15.06 7.69
CA LEU A 108 20.27 14.49 8.72
C LEU A 108 19.54 14.28 10.06
N SER A 109 19.91 13.23 10.79
CA SER A 109 19.34 12.95 12.12
C SER A 109 19.70 13.99 13.17
N LYS A 110 20.84 14.67 12.99
CA LYS A 110 21.43 15.65 13.91
C LYS A 110 22.24 16.66 13.09
N VAL A 111 22.42 17.85 13.65
CA VAL A 111 23.34 18.86 13.09
C VAL A 111 24.76 18.32 13.14
N ILE A 112 25.53 18.53 12.06
CA ILE A 112 26.96 18.23 12.03
C ILE A 112 27.66 19.37 12.80
N PRO A 113 28.39 19.07 13.90
CA PRO A 113 29.15 20.07 14.66
C PRO A 113 30.25 20.74 13.84
#